data_AF-A0A353FLQ1-F1
#
_entry.id   AF-A0A353FLQ1-F1
#
_cell.length_a   1.000
_cell.length_b   1.000
_cell.length_c   1.000
_cell.angle_alpha   90.00
_cell.angle_beta   90.00
_cell.angle_gamma   90.00
#
_symmetry.space_group_name_H-M   'P 1'
#
loop_
_entity.id
_entity.type
_entity.pdbx_description
1 polymer ?
#
loop_
_entity_poly.entity_id
_entity_poly.type
_entity_poly.pdbx_seq_one_letter_code
_entity_poly.pdbx_strand_id
1 'polypeptide(L)' 'MKGGKVVEAGGTIYMITGGGGGGLETPGPIRPWFQNNVRRGHHWCYVAINGGTLEMKAFDLEGRLFDFMTLKKR' A
#
# COMPACT_ATOMS: atom_id res chain seq x y z
N MET A 1 -3.12 -5.66 12.66
CA MET A 1 -3.08 -5.88 14.13
C MET A 1 -3.84 -7.14 14.49
N LYS A 2 -3.39 -7.90 15.49
CA LYS A 2 -4.11 -9.07 16.05
C LYS A 2 -3.96 -9.06 17.57
N GLY A 3 -5.07 -9.03 18.30
CA GLY A 3 -5.06 -8.96 19.77
C GLY A 3 -4.30 -7.74 20.33
N GLY A 4 -4.46 -6.57 19.71
CA GLY A 4 -3.80 -5.33 20.13
C GLY A 4 -2.30 -5.22 19.78
N LYS A 5 -1.72 -6.23 19.14
CA LYS A 5 -0.31 -6.23 18.72
C LYS A 5 -0.19 -6.02 17.21
N VAL A 6 0.84 -5.30 16.79
CA VAL A 6 1.25 -5.25 15.39
C VAL A 6 1.84 -6.61 15.02
N VAL A 7 1.49 -7.10 13.83
CA VAL A 7 1.91 -8.41 13.33
C VAL A 7 2.30 -8.26 11.87
N GLU A 8 3.37 -8.93 11.47
CA GLU A 8 3.84 -8.99 10.08
C GLU A 8 2.93 -9.84 9.19
N ALA A 9 2.20 -10.79 9.78
CA ALA A 9 1.32 -11.70 9.06
C ALA A 9 0.04 -12.01 9.84
N GLY A 10 -1.03 -12.35 9.10
CA GLY A 10 -2.31 -12.75 9.68
C GLY A 10 -3.12 -11.61 10.32
N GLY A 11 -2.71 -10.36 10.09
CA GLY A 11 -3.50 -9.16 10.38
C GLY A 11 -3.94 -8.47 9.09
N THR A 12 -4.92 -7.58 9.20
CA THR A 12 -5.36 -6.75 8.07
C THR A 12 -4.28 -5.75 7.66
N ILE A 13 -4.01 -5.68 6.36
CA ILE A 13 -3.19 -4.65 5.73
C ILE A 13 -4.11 -3.52 5.28
N TYR A 14 -3.81 -2.29 5.65
CA TYR A 14 -4.51 -1.10 5.20
C TYR A 14 -3.62 -0.32 4.23
N MET A 15 -4.22 0.19 3.15
CA MET A 15 -3.54 1.01 2.15
C MET A 15 -4.37 2.23 1.81
N ILE A 16 -3.69 3.34 1.53
CA ILE A 16 -4.29 4.59 1.04
C ILE A 16 -3.84 4.75 -0.41
N THR A 17 -4.79 4.68 -1.35
CA THR A 17 -4.54 4.71 -2.80
C THR A 17 -5.22 5.91 -3.49
N GLY A 18 -5.52 6.96 -2.73
CA GLY A 18 -6.30 8.13 -3.17
C GLY A 18 -5.60 9.10 -4.14
N GLY A 19 -4.49 8.71 -4.78
CA GLY A 19 -3.71 9.58 -5.67
C GLY A 19 -4.28 9.75 -7.09
N GLY A 20 -5.51 9.34 -7.36
CA GLY A 20 -6.03 9.19 -8.73
C GLY A 20 -6.26 10.47 -9.55
N GLY A 21 -6.12 11.67 -8.98
CA GLY A 21 -6.26 12.93 -9.75
C GLY A 21 -6.80 14.14 -8.99
N GLY A 22 -7.33 13.97 -7.78
CA GLY A 22 -7.80 15.07 -6.94
C GLY A 22 -6.67 15.83 -6.22
N GLY A 23 -7.03 16.77 -5.34
CA GLY A 23 -6.05 17.49 -4.52
C GLY A 23 -5.12 16.56 -3.75
N LEU A 24 -3.83 16.87 -3.72
CA LEU A 24 -2.83 16.06 -3.01
C LEU A 24 -2.66 16.53 -1.57
N GLU A 25 -3.05 15.67 -0.63
CA GLU A 25 -2.87 15.86 0.80
C GLU A 25 -1.40 15.81 1.22
N THR A 26 -1.04 16.67 2.18
CA THR A 26 0.29 16.65 2.80
C THR A 26 0.28 15.72 4.00
N PRO A 27 1.10 14.66 4.02
CA PRO A 27 1.14 13.77 5.18
C PRO A 27 1.67 14.49 6.41
N GLY A 28 1.19 14.08 7.59
CA GLY A 28 1.67 14.61 8.86
C GLY A 28 3.18 14.37 9.05
N PRO A 29 3.83 15.16 9.94
CA PRO A 29 5.28 15.11 10.11
C PRO A 29 5.78 13.81 10.76
N ILE A 30 4.90 13.09 11.45
CA ILE A 30 5.23 11.84 12.15
C ILE A 30 4.76 10.68 11.29
N ARG A 31 5.70 9.82 10.90
CA ARG A 31 5.41 8.53 10.27
C ARG A 31 5.36 7.45 11.35
N PRO A 32 4.22 6.77 11.55
CA PRO A 32 4.17 5.61 12.41
C PRO A 32 5.13 4.53 11.91
N TRP A 33 5.78 3.84 12.83
CA TRP A 33 6.81 2.83 12.52
C TRP A 33 6.29 1.63 11.72
N PHE A 34 4.98 1.37 11.73
CA PHE A 34 4.33 0.29 10.99
C PHE A 34 3.91 0.69 9.56
N GLN A 35 4.22 1.90 9.12
CA GLN A 35 3.86 2.38 7.79
C GLN A 35 5.01 2.15 6.80
N ASN A 36 4.78 1.30 5.80
CA ASN A 36 5.80 0.91 4.82
C ASN A 36 6.23 2.08 3.91
N ASN A 37 5.25 2.75 3.29
CA ASN A 37 5.49 3.85 2.37
C ASN A 37 4.49 5.00 2.59
N VAL A 38 4.93 6.23 2.34
CA VAL A 38 4.04 7.39 2.16
C VAL A 38 4.60 8.18 1.00
N ARG A 39 3.76 8.37 -0.01
CA ARG A 39 4.05 9.18 -1.18
C ARG A 39 2.93 10.20 -1.35
N ARG A 40 3.32 11.47 -1.54
CA ARG A 40 2.43 12.51 -2.02
C ARG A 40 2.65 12.65 -3.53
N GLY A 41 1.64 12.29 -4.32
CA GLY A 41 1.75 12.34 -5.77
C GLY A 41 0.63 11.56 -6.43
N HIS A 42 0.36 11.89 -7.69
CA HIS A 42 -0.57 11.13 -8.50
C HIS A 42 0.01 9.77 -8.86
N HIS A 43 -0.82 8.75 -8.78
CA HIS A 43 -0.43 7.36 -9.02
C HIS A 43 -1.66 6.49 -9.31
N TRP A 44 -1.40 5.27 -9.77
CA TRP A 44 -2.39 4.22 -9.94
C TRP A 44 -1.89 2.92 -9.31
N CYS A 45 -2.82 2.06 -8.92
CA CYS A 45 -2.53 0.75 -8.36
C CYS A 45 -3.02 -0.34 -9.30
N TYR A 46 -2.27 -1.45 -9.34
CA TYR A 46 -2.60 -2.64 -10.10
C TYR A 46 -2.64 -3.84 -9.17
N VAL A 47 -3.67 -4.66 -9.30
CA VAL A 47 -3.86 -5.89 -8.53
C VAL A 47 -3.90 -7.07 -9.50
N ALA A 48 -3.04 -8.04 -9.29
CA ALA A 48 -3.05 -9.33 -9.99
C ALA A 48 -3.24 -10.46 -8.98
N ILE A 49 -4.10 -11.42 -9.33
CA ILE A 49 -4.35 -12.61 -8.51
C ILE A 49 -4.06 -13.84 -9.36
N ASN A 50 -3.21 -14.73 -8.84
CA ASN A 50 -2.94 -16.03 -9.43
C ASN A 50 -2.96 -17.11 -8.35
N GLY A 51 -3.98 -17.97 -8.39
CA GLY A 51 -4.23 -18.99 -7.38
C GLY A 51 -4.38 -18.37 -5.99
N GLY A 52 -3.55 -18.82 -5.03
CA GLY A 52 -3.51 -18.31 -3.67
C GLY A 52 -2.66 -17.04 -3.49
N THR A 53 -2.10 -16.46 -4.56
CA THR A 53 -1.20 -15.30 -4.47
C THR A 53 -1.87 -14.06 -5.04
N LEU A 54 -1.92 -12.99 -4.24
CA LEU A 54 -2.30 -11.65 -4.67
C LEU A 54 -1.03 -10.79 -4.69
N GLU A 55 -0.79 -10.10 -5.80
CA GLU A 55 0.21 -9.06 -5.93
C GLU A 55 -0.49 -7.72 -6.13
N MET A 56 -0.03 -6.71 -5.39
CA MET A 56 -0.44 -5.33 -5.61
C MET A 56 0.79 -4.47 -5.86
N LYS A 57 0.71 -3.61 -6.86
CA LYS A 57 1.79 -2.71 -7.30
C LYS A 57 1.25 -1.29 -7.43
N ALA A 58 2.04 -0.29 -7.09
CA ALA A 58 1.71 1.11 -7.25
C ALA A 58 2.73 1.83 -8.13
N PHE A 59 2.24 2.55 -9.14
CA PHE A 59 3.06 3.20 -10.15
C PHE A 59 2.77 4.69 -10.21
N ASP A 60 3.81 5.49 -10.42
CA ASP A 60 3.62 6.90 -10.73
C ASP A 60 3.17 7.13 -12.18
N LEU A 61 2.95 8.40 -12.54
CA LEU A 61 2.46 8.77 -13.86
C LEU A 61 3.49 8.48 -14.97
N GLU A 62 4.76 8.37 -14.61
CA GLU A 62 5.85 7.97 -15.51
C GLU A 62 5.99 6.44 -15.63
N GLY A 63 5.12 5.68 -14.96
CA GLY A 63 5.10 4.21 -15.00
C GLY A 63 6.17 3.56 -14.11
N ARG A 64 6.76 4.29 -13.16
CA ARG A 64 7.78 3.75 -12.24
C ARG A 64 7.10 3.11 -11.04
N LEU A 65 7.47 1.86 -10.74
CA LEU A 65 7.02 1.17 -9.54
C LEU A 65 7.64 1.82 -8.31
N PHE A 66 6.82 2.25 -7.35
CA PHE A 66 7.30 2.85 -6.11
C PHE A 66 6.84 2.11 -4.84
N ASP A 67 5.84 1.25 -4.94
CA ASP A 67 5.41 0.39 -3.83
C ASP A 67 4.84 -0.92 -4.35
N PHE A 68 4.99 -1.98 -3.57
CA PHE A 68 4.45 -3.30 -3.88
C PHE A 68 4.18 -4.11 -2.61
N MET A 69 3.24 -5.04 -2.70
CA MET A 69 3.03 -6.06 -1.67
C MET A 69 2.55 -7.38 -2.28
N THR A 70 2.81 -8.47 -1.58
CA THR A 70 2.32 -9.81 -1.93
C THR A 70 1.61 -10.44 -0.73
N LEU A 71 0.42 -10.97 -0.97
CA LEU A 71 -0.35 -11.75 0.01
C LEU A 71 -0.50 -13.18 -0.49
N LYS A 72 -0.24 -14.14 0.39
CA LYS A 72 -0.46 -15.57 0.13
C LYS A 72 -1.57 -16.09 1.03
N LYS A 73 -2.64 -16.57 0.42
CA LYS A 73 -3.70 -17.33 1.09
C LYS A 73 -3.12 -18.70 1.49
N ARG A 74 -3.18 -19.01 2.79
CA ARG A 74 -2.84 -20.33 3.33
C ARG A 74 -4.06 -21.23 3.32
#